data_AF-A4HWQ8-F1
#
_entry.id   AF-A4HWQ8-F1
#
_cell.length_a   1.000
_cell.length_b   1.000
_cell.length_c   1.000
_cell.angle_alpha   90.00
_cell.angle_beta   90.00
_cell.angle_gamma   90.00
#
_symmetry.space_group_name_H-M   'P 1'
#
loop_
_entity.id
_entity.type
_entity.pdbx_description
1 polymer ?
#
loop_
_entity_poly.entity_id
_entity_poly.type
_entity_poly.pdbx_seq_one_letter_code
_entity_poly.pdbx_strand_id
1 'polypeptide(L)'
;MAHPCLQQGGRTAAAKASQTLCGHTFSAEHHRFLCAIAQTRGWADRVWVPVPVVERLSLRLADSPFTPARLVSSNGSVCVYHSSQFVEPLDVLRERWKAHVRGLENAEKDRNAALLASQAAPDALPLSTNGERFDSATEECMLRIMSSRANASRYWATEAEAKWLYRAPFTDAHLSDPGNRVVSHANELCRPMALYNVAGTADPSRFTPLTCRRYDPVNYAGRFYRPAVAVRMKAFALQYNCLHERQWITQRRAMGLGLSILPHIPLLAFSLDMPLFLINIGATHRRSAPAPRVSPAIAADCIVTSEDVLEAPERQCERRLLLPSLS
;
A
#
# COMPACT_ATOMS: atom_id res chain seq x y z
N MET A 1 50.65 4.44 33.84
CA MET A 1 50.16 3.87 32.57
C MET A 1 48.79 4.44 32.31
N ALA A 2 48.70 5.49 31.50
CA ALA A 2 47.41 6.11 31.16
C ALA A 2 46.77 5.31 30.03
N HIS A 3 45.56 4.79 30.25
CA HIS A 3 44.74 4.15 29.23
C HIS A 3 44.39 5.16 28.12
N PRO A 4 44.83 4.96 26.86
CA PRO A 4 44.43 5.81 25.78
C PRO A 4 43.19 5.25 25.09
N CYS A 5 42.19 6.13 24.98
CA CYS A 5 41.30 6.23 23.82
C CYS A 5 40.48 4.97 23.45
N LEU A 6 39.33 4.81 24.10
CA LEU A 6 38.12 4.38 23.39
C LEU A 6 37.68 5.54 22.48
N GLN A 7 38.35 5.70 21.34
CA GLN A 7 37.78 6.46 20.24
C GLN A 7 36.55 5.69 19.76
N GLN A 8 35.37 6.13 20.19
CA GLN A 8 34.10 5.82 19.55
C GLN A 8 34.05 6.53 18.18
N GLY A 9 34.95 6.12 17.28
CA GLY A 9 34.99 6.47 15.86
C GLY A 9 34.26 5.43 15.02
N GLY A 10 33.19 4.83 15.55
CA GLY A 10 32.32 3.95 14.78
C GLY A 10 31.22 4.79 14.17
N ARG A 11 31.48 5.42 13.01
CA ARG A 11 30.40 5.76 12.08
C ARG A 11 29.61 4.47 11.90
N THR A 12 28.45 4.35 12.56
CA THR A 12 27.54 3.25 12.35
C THR A 12 27.11 3.36 10.90
N ALA A 13 27.81 2.65 9.99
CA ALA A 13 27.27 2.30 8.70
C ALA A 13 25.87 1.80 9.01
N ALA A 14 24.85 2.55 8.58
CA ALA A 14 23.47 2.27 8.94
C ALA A 14 23.26 0.78 8.73
N ALA A 15 23.06 0.04 9.83
CA ALA A 15 23.19 -1.41 9.81
C ALA A 15 22.22 -1.93 8.75
N LYS A 16 22.76 -2.46 7.64
CA LYS A 16 22.00 -2.68 6.41
C LYS A 16 20.72 -3.45 6.75
N ALA A 17 19.56 -2.92 6.38
CA ALA A 17 18.30 -3.55 6.72
C ALA A 17 18.26 -4.98 6.14
N SER A 18 17.58 -5.90 6.84
CA SER A 18 17.29 -7.21 6.26
C SER A 18 16.42 -6.99 5.03
N GLN A 19 16.73 -7.71 3.97
CA GLN A 19 16.04 -7.59 2.68
C GLN A 19 15.74 -8.96 2.09
N THR A 20 14.71 -9.04 1.25
CA THR A 20 14.47 -10.23 0.45
C THR A 20 15.51 -10.35 -0.67
N LEU A 21 15.61 -11.53 -1.28
CA LEU A 21 16.33 -11.72 -2.53
C LEU A 21 15.87 -10.74 -3.62
N CYS A 22 14.59 -10.39 -3.60
CA CYS A 22 13.96 -9.48 -4.53
C CYS A 22 14.22 -7.99 -4.22
N GLY A 23 14.86 -7.68 -3.09
CA GLY A 23 15.19 -6.32 -2.68
C GLY A 23 14.18 -5.64 -1.76
N HIS A 24 13.08 -6.31 -1.39
CA HIS A 24 12.10 -5.74 -0.46
C HIS A 24 12.64 -5.72 0.97
N THR A 25 12.44 -4.63 1.68
CA THR A 25 12.85 -4.52 3.09
C THR A 25 11.79 -5.11 4.03
N PHE A 26 12.24 -5.70 5.12
CA PHE A 26 11.34 -6.18 6.18
C PHE A 26 10.92 -5.04 7.12
N SER A 27 9.81 -5.25 7.83
CA SER A 27 9.40 -4.37 8.94
C SER A 27 10.50 -4.29 10.01
N ALA A 28 10.53 -3.22 10.81
CA ALA A 28 11.54 -3.07 11.86
C ALA A 28 11.49 -4.19 12.92
N GLU A 29 10.32 -4.77 13.17
CA GLU A 29 10.14 -5.92 14.05
C GLU A 29 10.74 -7.19 13.44
N HIS A 30 10.33 -7.52 12.20
CA HIS A 30 10.86 -8.69 11.49
C HIS A 30 12.36 -8.57 11.25
N HIS A 31 12.87 -7.38 10.92
CA HIS A 31 14.30 -7.14 10.78
C HIS A 31 15.07 -7.52 12.05
N ARG A 32 14.61 -7.08 13.23
CA ARG A 32 15.27 -7.41 14.50
C ARG A 32 15.24 -8.92 14.78
N PHE A 33 14.10 -9.55 14.55
CA PHE A 33 13.94 -11.00 14.70
C PHE A 33 14.87 -11.78 13.78
N LEU A 34 14.92 -11.42 12.50
CA LEU A 34 15.79 -12.04 11.51
C LEU A 34 17.28 -11.81 11.82
N CYS A 35 17.67 -10.62 12.27
CA CYS A 35 19.03 -10.34 12.71
C CYS A 35 19.45 -11.24 13.88
N ALA A 36 18.57 -11.44 14.87
CA ALA A 36 18.84 -12.35 15.98
C ALA A 36 19.08 -13.78 15.48
N ILE A 37 18.25 -14.28 14.55
CA ILE A 37 18.44 -15.60 13.94
C ILE A 37 19.79 -15.68 13.22
N ALA A 38 20.12 -14.71 12.36
CA ALA A 38 21.37 -14.71 11.61
C ALA A 38 22.59 -14.70 12.54
N GLN A 39 22.56 -13.88 13.59
CA GLN A 39 23.62 -13.82 14.60
C GLN A 39 23.78 -15.14 15.35
N THR A 40 22.69 -15.74 15.82
CA THR A 40 22.71 -17.05 16.51
C THR A 40 23.25 -18.16 15.61
N ARG A 41 23.05 -18.06 14.29
CA ARG A 41 23.51 -19.05 13.31
C ARG A 41 24.87 -18.73 12.69
N GLY A 42 25.49 -17.59 13.03
CA GLY A 42 26.76 -17.15 12.45
C GLY A 42 26.67 -16.78 10.97
N TRP A 43 25.48 -16.40 10.47
CA TRP A 43 25.29 -15.96 9.10
C TRP A 43 25.68 -14.50 8.92
N ALA A 44 26.55 -14.21 7.95
CA ALA A 44 27.12 -12.87 7.74
C ALA A 44 26.18 -11.91 6.97
N ASP A 45 25.44 -12.45 6.00
CA ASP A 45 24.54 -11.66 5.16
C ASP A 45 23.20 -11.34 5.86
N ARG A 46 22.45 -10.42 5.26
CA ARG A 46 21.09 -10.04 5.70
C ARG A 46 20.07 -10.23 4.59
N VAL A 47 20.33 -11.19 3.70
CA VAL A 47 19.45 -11.51 2.58
C VAL A 47 18.67 -12.78 2.89
N TRP A 48 17.36 -12.66 2.79
CA TRP A 48 16.40 -13.72 3.06
C TRP A 48 15.61 -14.04 1.80
N VAL A 49 15.25 -15.30 1.61
CA VAL A 49 14.55 -15.79 0.44
C VAL A 49 13.18 -16.30 0.89
N PRO A 50 12.08 -15.61 0.51
CA PRO A 50 10.74 -16.09 0.82
C PRO A 50 10.46 -17.45 0.17
N VAL A 51 9.75 -18.32 0.88
CA VAL A 51 9.40 -19.67 0.37
C VAL A 51 8.76 -19.64 -1.03
N PRO A 52 7.84 -18.72 -1.36
CA PRO A 52 7.30 -18.63 -2.73
C PRO A 52 8.35 -18.38 -3.81
N VAL A 53 9.46 -17.71 -3.48
CA VAL A 53 10.59 -17.49 -4.40
C VAL A 53 11.41 -18.76 -4.56
N VAL A 54 11.60 -19.52 -3.47
CA VAL A 54 12.26 -20.83 -3.50
C VAL A 54 11.55 -21.78 -4.45
N GLU A 55 10.23 -21.87 -4.32
CA GLU A 55 9.38 -22.71 -5.18
C GLU A 55 9.43 -22.22 -6.63
N ARG A 56 9.22 -20.91 -6.85
CA ARG A 56 9.17 -20.32 -8.19
C ARG A 56 10.48 -20.46 -8.97
N LEU A 57 11.62 -20.32 -8.29
CA LEU A 57 12.94 -20.47 -8.91
C LEU A 57 13.52 -21.88 -8.78
N SER A 58 12.78 -22.82 -8.17
CA SER A 58 13.25 -24.19 -7.88
C SER A 58 14.61 -24.22 -7.18
N LEU A 59 14.81 -23.33 -6.19
CA LEU A 59 16.08 -23.21 -5.48
C LEU A 59 16.28 -24.43 -4.56
N ARG A 60 17.50 -24.96 -4.56
CA ARG A 60 17.85 -26.12 -3.74
C ARG A 60 18.42 -25.68 -2.39
N LEU A 61 17.82 -26.18 -1.32
CA LEU A 61 18.37 -26.06 0.03
C LEU A 61 19.60 -26.96 0.17
N ALA A 62 20.59 -26.53 0.95
CA ALA A 62 21.76 -27.33 1.26
C ALA A 62 21.39 -28.51 2.18
N ASP A 63 22.22 -29.56 2.17
CA ASP A 63 22.00 -30.82 2.91
C ASP A 63 22.15 -30.60 4.43
N SER A 64 21.10 -30.06 5.05
CA SER A 64 20.93 -29.94 6.49
C SER A 64 19.46 -29.64 6.78
N PRO A 65 18.89 -30.10 7.91
CA PRO A 65 17.51 -29.80 8.27
C PRO A 65 17.37 -28.30 8.62
N PHE A 66 17.15 -27.50 7.58
CA PHE A 66 16.92 -26.08 7.71
C PHE A 66 15.43 -25.81 7.81
N THR A 67 14.97 -25.39 8.99
CA THR A 67 13.62 -24.86 9.17
C THR A 67 13.61 -23.38 8.77
N PRO A 68 12.67 -22.93 7.93
CA PRO A 68 12.55 -21.52 7.60
C PRO A 68 12.10 -20.71 8.82
N ALA A 69 12.48 -19.43 8.86
CA ALA A 69 11.98 -18.49 9.84
C ALA A 69 10.55 -18.08 9.50
N ARG A 70 9.62 -18.26 10.43
CA ARG A 70 8.22 -17.83 10.28
C ARG A 70 8.03 -16.42 10.82
N LEU A 71 7.68 -15.50 9.94
CA LEU A 71 7.34 -14.12 10.28
C LEU A 71 5.82 -14.01 10.38
N VAL A 72 5.33 -13.52 11.51
CA VAL A 72 3.89 -13.30 11.75
C VAL A 72 3.61 -11.80 11.67
N SER A 73 2.54 -11.45 10.98
CA SER A 73 2.02 -10.10 10.85
C SER A 73 0.49 -10.11 10.87
N SER A 74 -0.12 -8.94 10.97
CA SER A 74 -1.59 -8.80 10.99
C SER A 74 -2.28 -9.37 9.74
N ASN A 75 -1.56 -9.44 8.61
CA ASN A 75 -2.05 -9.97 7.33
C ASN A 75 -1.73 -11.47 7.11
N GLY A 76 -1.13 -12.16 8.10
CA GLY A 76 -0.84 -13.60 8.03
C GLY A 76 0.58 -13.95 8.46
N SER A 77 1.09 -15.06 7.95
CA SER A 77 2.48 -15.46 8.17
C SER A 77 3.20 -15.79 6.88
N VAL A 78 4.45 -15.35 6.77
CA VAL A 78 5.35 -15.70 5.67
C VAL A 78 6.56 -16.44 6.22
N CYS A 79 7.00 -17.47 5.51
CA CYS A 79 8.21 -18.21 5.84
C CYS A 79 9.36 -17.75 4.93
N VAL A 80 10.54 -17.56 5.51
CA VAL A 80 11.74 -17.13 4.80
C VAL A 80 12.93 -17.99 5.18
N TYR A 81 13.75 -18.34 4.20
CA TYR A 81 15.07 -18.94 4.41
C TYR A 81 16.14 -17.86 4.38
N HIS A 82 17.23 -18.04 5.10
CA HIS A 82 18.42 -17.23 4.91
C HIS A 82 19.16 -17.67 3.64
N SER A 83 19.80 -16.72 2.95
CA SER A 83 20.58 -17.00 1.73
C SER A 83 21.67 -18.07 1.92
N SER A 84 22.26 -18.19 3.12
CA SER A 84 23.24 -19.24 3.44
C SER A 84 22.66 -20.65 3.61
N GLN A 85 21.35 -20.83 3.51
CA GLN A 85 20.69 -22.15 3.61
C GLN A 85 20.55 -22.84 2.25
N PHE A 86 20.97 -22.20 1.16
CA PHE A 86 20.90 -22.74 -0.20
C PHE A 86 22.24 -23.35 -0.61
N VAL A 87 22.20 -24.31 -1.54
CA VAL A 87 23.40 -24.88 -2.18
C VAL A 87 24.16 -23.81 -2.94
N GLU A 88 23.43 -22.90 -3.58
CA GLU A 88 23.99 -21.86 -4.44
C GLU A 88 24.36 -20.61 -3.64
N PRO A 89 25.49 -19.95 -3.95
CA PRO A 89 25.87 -18.71 -3.29
C PRO A 89 24.94 -17.55 -3.67
N LEU A 90 24.91 -16.52 -2.82
CA LEU A 90 24.00 -15.38 -2.93
C LEU A 90 24.02 -14.68 -4.31
N ASP A 91 25.18 -14.55 -4.94
CA ASP A 91 25.26 -13.90 -6.26
C ASP A 91 24.59 -14.72 -7.36
N VAL A 92 24.66 -16.05 -7.29
CA VAL A 92 23.93 -16.95 -8.20
C VAL A 92 22.42 -16.85 -7.97
N LEU A 93 21.98 -16.80 -6.70
CA LEU A 93 20.56 -16.59 -6.37
C LEU A 93 20.04 -15.26 -6.94
N ARG A 94 20.85 -14.20 -6.84
CA ARG A 94 20.52 -12.87 -7.39
C ARG A 94 20.43 -12.89 -8.90
N GLU A 95 21.38 -13.54 -9.59
CA GLU A 95 21.34 -13.63 -11.05
C GLU A 95 20.15 -14.46 -11.53
N ARG A 96 19.78 -15.54 -10.82
CA ARG A 96 18.55 -16.29 -11.10
C ARG A 96 17.31 -15.44 -10.93
N TRP A 97 17.22 -14.65 -9.86
CA TRP A 97 16.13 -13.72 -9.67
C TRP A 97 16.07 -12.67 -10.80
N LYS A 98 17.20 -12.05 -11.15
CA LYS A 98 17.26 -11.09 -12.27
C LYS A 98 16.86 -11.72 -13.60
N ALA A 99 17.31 -12.94 -13.89
CA ALA A 99 16.95 -13.65 -15.10
C ALA A 99 15.43 -13.94 -15.15
N HIS A 100 14.85 -14.32 -14.01
CA HIS A 100 13.41 -14.51 -13.87
C HIS A 100 12.63 -13.21 -14.11
N VAL A 101 13.05 -12.10 -13.48
CA VAL A 101 12.44 -10.77 -13.68
C VAL A 101 12.50 -10.36 -15.15
N ARG A 102 13.68 -10.46 -15.80
CA ARG A 102 13.82 -10.18 -17.23
C ARG A 102 12.90 -11.04 -18.10
N GLY A 103 12.73 -12.32 -17.75
CA GLY A 103 11.79 -13.22 -18.41
C GLY A 103 10.34 -12.73 -18.32
N LEU A 104 9.92 -12.29 -17.13
CA LEU A 104 8.58 -11.72 -16.92
C LEU A 104 8.38 -10.42 -17.69
N GLU A 105 9.34 -9.51 -17.65
CA GLU A 105 9.29 -8.23 -18.37
C GLU A 105 9.20 -8.42 -19.89
N ASN A 106 9.95 -9.39 -20.43
CA ASN A 106 9.89 -9.71 -21.86
C ASN A 106 8.54 -10.32 -22.23
N ALA A 107 8.04 -11.28 -21.43
CA ALA A 107 6.72 -11.86 -21.66
C ALA A 107 5.60 -10.81 -21.58
N GLU A 108 5.72 -9.83 -20.68
CA GLU A 108 4.78 -8.71 -20.59
C GLU A 108 4.84 -7.79 -21.81
N LYS A 109 6.04 -7.47 -22.31
CA LYS A 109 6.23 -6.69 -23.55
C LYS A 109 5.61 -7.39 -24.75
N ASP A 110 5.91 -8.67 -24.95
CA ASP A 110 5.39 -9.46 -26.07
C ASP A 110 3.85 -9.55 -26.00
N ARG A 111 3.30 -9.70 -24.78
CA ARG A 111 1.86 -9.71 -24.57
C ARG A 111 1.22 -8.36 -24.84
N ASN A 112 1.81 -7.25 -24.39
CA ASN A 112 1.30 -5.92 -24.68
C ASN A 112 1.34 -5.64 -26.19
N ALA A 113 2.36 -6.11 -26.90
CA ALA A 113 2.41 -6.07 -28.36
C ALA A 113 1.29 -6.90 -29.00
N ALA A 114 1.05 -8.13 -28.51
CA ALA A 114 -0.05 -8.98 -28.98
C ALA A 114 -1.44 -8.38 -28.70
N LEU A 115 -1.63 -7.76 -27.53
CA LEU A 115 -2.86 -7.04 -27.18
C LEU A 115 -3.11 -5.85 -28.11
N LEU A 116 -2.08 -5.03 -28.34
CA LEU A 116 -2.14 -3.93 -29.31
C LEU A 116 -2.47 -4.43 -30.72
N ALA A 117 -1.89 -5.57 -31.12
CA ALA A 117 -2.16 -6.20 -32.40
C ALA A 117 -3.59 -6.78 -32.50
N SER A 118 -4.12 -7.30 -31.40
CA SER A 118 -5.45 -7.93 -31.35
C SER A 118 -6.62 -6.96 -31.47
N GLN A 119 -6.37 -5.64 -31.39
CA GLN A 119 -7.39 -4.60 -31.27
C GLN A 119 -8.42 -4.88 -30.15
N ALA A 120 -8.11 -5.78 -29.19
CA ALA A 120 -8.95 -6.00 -28.03
C ALA A 120 -9.15 -4.64 -27.37
N ALA A 121 -10.41 -4.18 -27.33
CA ALA A 121 -10.72 -2.89 -26.76
C ALA A 121 -10.07 -2.85 -25.36
N PRO A 122 -9.25 -1.83 -25.03
CA PRO A 122 -8.66 -1.68 -23.71
C PRO A 122 -9.70 -1.75 -22.59
N ASP A 123 -10.97 -1.52 -22.94
CA ASP A 123 -12.12 -1.59 -22.07
C ASP A 123 -12.63 -3.01 -21.72
N ALA A 124 -12.16 -4.04 -22.40
CA ALA A 124 -12.52 -5.43 -22.11
C ALA A 124 -11.63 -6.06 -21.02
N LEU A 125 -10.49 -5.45 -20.70
CA LEU A 125 -9.51 -6.05 -19.80
C LEU A 125 -9.93 -5.97 -18.32
N PRO A 126 -9.69 -7.05 -17.54
CA PRO A 126 -9.88 -7.06 -16.10
C PRO A 126 -9.12 -5.92 -15.40
N LEU A 127 -9.78 -5.24 -14.47
CA LEU A 127 -9.19 -4.18 -13.66
C LEU A 127 -9.46 -4.41 -12.17
N SER A 128 -8.49 -4.03 -11.35
CA SER A 128 -8.71 -3.89 -9.92
C SER A 128 -9.62 -2.70 -9.63
N THR A 129 -10.12 -2.63 -8.40
CA THR A 129 -10.93 -1.48 -7.93
C THR A 129 -10.14 -0.16 -7.83
N ASN A 130 -8.82 -0.19 -8.06
CA ASN A 130 -7.98 1.01 -8.21
C ASN A 130 -7.78 1.41 -9.68
N GLY A 131 -8.39 0.71 -10.64
CA GLY A 131 -8.21 0.98 -12.07
C GLY A 131 -6.86 0.53 -12.61
N GLU A 132 -6.12 -0.27 -11.84
CA GLU A 132 -4.84 -0.85 -12.22
C GLU A 132 -5.06 -2.27 -12.79
N ARG A 133 -4.24 -2.63 -13.78
CA ARG A 133 -4.23 -3.98 -14.36
C ARG A 133 -3.60 -4.99 -13.41
N PHE A 134 -3.93 -6.26 -13.63
CA PHE A 134 -3.32 -7.38 -12.93
C PHE A 134 -2.07 -7.88 -13.66
N ASP A 135 -1.26 -8.67 -12.95
CA ASP A 135 -0.21 -9.46 -13.59
C ASP A 135 -0.81 -10.40 -14.65
N SER A 136 0.02 -10.76 -15.63
CA SER A 136 -0.44 -11.49 -16.82
C SER A 136 -1.14 -12.81 -16.49
N ALA A 137 -0.63 -13.58 -15.52
CA ALA A 137 -1.18 -14.88 -15.17
C ALA A 137 -2.55 -14.74 -14.48
N THR A 138 -2.68 -13.77 -13.58
CA THR A 138 -3.96 -13.42 -12.95
C THR A 138 -4.98 -12.96 -14.00
N GLU A 139 -4.58 -12.05 -14.90
CA GLU A 139 -5.47 -11.48 -15.92
C GLU A 139 -5.98 -12.55 -16.91
N GLU A 140 -5.14 -13.48 -17.34
CA GLU A 140 -5.54 -14.59 -18.21
C GLU A 140 -6.57 -15.51 -17.54
N CYS A 141 -6.40 -15.80 -16.24
CA CYS A 141 -7.38 -16.54 -15.47
C CYS A 141 -8.73 -15.80 -15.40
N MET A 142 -8.70 -14.48 -15.14
CA MET A 142 -9.89 -13.65 -15.10
C MET A 142 -10.61 -13.60 -16.45
N LEU A 143 -9.89 -13.46 -17.55
CA LEU A 143 -10.45 -13.45 -18.90
C LEU A 143 -11.18 -14.76 -19.23
N ARG A 144 -10.60 -15.92 -18.87
CA ARG A 144 -11.27 -17.21 -19.04
C ARG A 144 -12.59 -17.26 -18.28
N ILE A 145 -12.60 -16.82 -17.02
CA ILE A 145 -13.84 -16.77 -16.22
C ILE A 145 -14.86 -15.80 -16.83
N MET A 146 -14.43 -14.60 -17.23
CA MET A 146 -15.32 -13.59 -17.84
C MET A 146 -15.94 -14.10 -19.14
N SER A 147 -15.16 -14.80 -19.98
CA SER A 147 -15.65 -15.35 -21.26
C SER A 147 -16.77 -16.39 -21.08
N SER A 148 -16.83 -17.05 -19.92
CA SER A 148 -17.87 -18.03 -19.59
C SER A 148 -19.16 -17.40 -19.06
N ARG A 149 -19.25 -16.07 -18.94
CA ARG A 149 -20.33 -15.38 -18.21
C ARG A 149 -20.84 -14.15 -18.95
N ALA A 150 -22.14 -14.12 -19.24
CA ALA A 150 -22.78 -13.03 -19.97
C ALA A 150 -22.69 -11.66 -19.25
N ASN A 151 -22.77 -11.65 -17.91
CA ASN A 151 -22.84 -10.42 -17.12
C ASN A 151 -21.54 -10.13 -16.34
N ALA A 152 -20.40 -10.64 -16.83
CA ALA A 152 -19.14 -10.42 -16.13
C ALA A 152 -18.74 -8.94 -16.17
N SER A 153 -18.47 -8.36 -15.01
CA SER A 153 -17.88 -7.03 -14.93
C SER A 153 -16.40 -7.11 -15.27
N ARG A 154 -15.83 -6.04 -15.83
CA ARG A 154 -14.36 -5.93 -15.92
C ARG A 154 -13.70 -5.72 -14.56
N TYR A 155 -14.44 -5.30 -13.54
CA TYR A 155 -13.88 -5.00 -12.23
C TYR A 155 -13.81 -6.23 -11.33
N TRP A 156 -12.70 -6.35 -10.63
CA TRP A 156 -12.42 -7.42 -9.70
C TRP A 156 -12.01 -6.83 -8.35
N ALA A 157 -12.56 -7.41 -7.28
CA ALA A 157 -12.35 -6.93 -5.93
C ALA A 157 -12.08 -8.10 -4.98
N THR A 158 -11.34 -7.82 -3.91
CA THR A 158 -11.33 -8.70 -2.75
C THR A 158 -12.66 -8.58 -1.98
N GLU A 159 -12.97 -9.58 -1.17
CA GLU A 159 -14.13 -9.55 -0.28
C GLU A 159 -14.13 -8.31 0.64
N ALA A 160 -12.96 -8.00 1.21
CA ALA A 160 -12.80 -6.86 2.12
C ALA A 160 -13.02 -5.52 1.42
N GLU A 161 -12.50 -5.34 0.20
CA GLU A 161 -12.75 -4.13 -0.59
C GLU A 161 -14.23 -3.98 -0.91
N ALA A 162 -14.87 -5.02 -1.45
CA ALA A 162 -16.28 -4.96 -1.81
C ALA A 162 -17.15 -4.63 -0.58
N LYS A 163 -16.91 -5.30 0.55
CA LYS A 163 -17.66 -5.10 1.80
C LYS A 163 -17.41 -3.76 2.46
N TRP A 164 -16.15 -3.37 2.66
CA TRP A 164 -15.82 -2.21 3.50
C TRP A 164 -15.59 -0.93 2.70
N LEU A 165 -14.89 -1.03 1.57
CA LEU A 165 -14.56 0.14 0.74
C LEU A 165 -15.77 0.58 -0.09
N TYR A 166 -16.49 -0.37 -0.70
CA TYR A 166 -17.62 -0.09 -1.58
C TYR A 166 -19.00 -0.26 -0.90
N ARG A 167 -19.07 -0.91 0.26
CA ARG A 167 -20.33 -1.27 0.95
C ARG A 167 -21.27 -2.13 0.09
N ALA A 168 -20.70 -2.98 -0.74
CA ALA A 168 -21.39 -3.96 -1.57
C ALA A 168 -20.71 -5.33 -1.39
N PRO A 169 -21.00 -6.06 -0.29
CA PRO A 169 -20.40 -7.37 -0.07
C PRO A 169 -20.79 -8.37 -1.17
N PHE A 170 -19.94 -9.36 -1.39
CA PHE A 170 -20.30 -10.54 -2.17
C PHE A 170 -21.38 -11.36 -1.46
N THR A 171 -22.20 -12.06 -2.23
CA THR A 171 -23.14 -13.04 -1.66
C THR A 171 -22.39 -14.28 -1.19
N ASP A 172 -22.87 -14.92 -0.12
CA ASP A 172 -22.22 -16.12 0.43
C ASP A 172 -22.13 -17.26 -0.59
N ALA A 173 -23.16 -17.41 -1.43
CA ALA A 173 -23.18 -18.38 -2.52
C ALA A 173 -22.09 -18.10 -3.58
N HIS A 174 -21.80 -16.82 -3.85
CA HIS A 174 -20.73 -16.46 -4.78
C HIS A 174 -19.35 -16.76 -4.20
N LEU A 175 -19.16 -16.51 -2.90
CA LEU A 175 -17.90 -16.77 -2.20
C LEU A 175 -17.64 -18.27 -1.97
N SER A 176 -18.69 -19.07 -1.80
CA SER A 176 -18.57 -20.51 -1.54
C SER A 176 -18.19 -21.33 -2.77
N ASP A 177 -18.51 -20.85 -3.97
CA ASP A 177 -18.12 -21.49 -5.23
C ASP A 177 -16.66 -21.17 -5.60
N PRO A 178 -15.74 -22.17 -5.57
CA PRO A 178 -14.34 -21.96 -5.90
C PRO A 178 -14.10 -21.48 -7.34
N GLY A 179 -15.03 -21.73 -8.26
CA GLY A 179 -14.97 -21.28 -9.65
C GLY A 179 -15.11 -19.76 -9.82
N ASN A 180 -15.54 -19.04 -8.78
CA ASN A 180 -15.62 -17.58 -8.78
C ASN A 180 -14.32 -16.89 -8.37
N ARG A 181 -13.36 -17.65 -7.83
CA ARG A 181 -12.17 -17.11 -7.18
C ARG A 181 -10.96 -17.15 -8.11
N VAL A 182 -10.31 -15.99 -8.30
CA VAL A 182 -8.96 -15.90 -8.85
C VAL A 182 -8.00 -15.49 -7.76
N VAL A 183 -6.86 -16.17 -7.63
CA VAL A 183 -5.85 -15.85 -6.63
C VAL A 183 -4.69 -15.11 -7.29
N SER A 184 -4.43 -13.88 -6.86
CA SER A 184 -3.28 -13.08 -7.32
C SER A 184 -2.14 -13.11 -6.31
N HIS A 185 -0.92 -13.10 -6.82
CA HIS A 185 0.33 -13.09 -6.05
C HIS A 185 1.10 -11.79 -6.28
N ALA A 186 0.58 -10.67 -5.76
CA ALA A 186 1.10 -9.33 -6.03
C ALA A 186 2.61 -9.17 -5.71
N ASN A 187 3.09 -9.73 -4.60
CA ASN A 187 4.53 -9.89 -4.33
C ASN A 187 4.78 -11.10 -3.41
N GLU A 188 6.03 -11.50 -3.28
CA GLU A 188 6.43 -12.71 -2.52
C GLU A 188 6.33 -12.60 -0.99
N LEU A 189 6.22 -11.38 -0.46
CA LEU A 189 6.05 -11.11 0.97
C LEU A 189 4.58 -11.01 1.38
N CYS A 190 3.70 -10.74 0.41
CA CYS A 190 2.28 -10.59 0.61
C CYS A 190 1.58 -11.95 0.54
N ARG A 191 0.55 -12.10 1.38
CA ARG A 191 -0.37 -13.22 1.27
C ARG A 191 -1.04 -13.19 -0.12
N PRO A 192 -1.27 -14.35 -0.75
CA PRO A 192 -2.08 -14.42 -1.95
C PRO A 192 -3.47 -13.78 -1.71
N MET A 193 -3.91 -12.97 -2.65
CA MET A 193 -5.17 -12.24 -2.56
C MET A 193 -6.23 -12.93 -3.41
N ALA A 194 -7.33 -13.31 -2.79
CA ALA A 194 -8.50 -13.83 -3.50
C ALA A 194 -9.33 -12.67 -4.06
N LEU A 195 -9.52 -12.70 -5.37
CA LEU A 195 -10.25 -11.72 -6.15
C LEU A 195 -11.47 -12.39 -6.77
N TYR A 196 -12.57 -11.65 -6.80
CA TYR A 196 -13.86 -12.08 -7.32
C TYR A 196 -14.41 -11.02 -8.27
N ASN A 197 -15.17 -11.46 -9.25
CA ASN A 197 -15.81 -10.55 -10.20
C ASN A 197 -16.94 -9.79 -9.50
N VAL A 198 -16.92 -8.46 -9.52
CA VAL A 198 -17.86 -7.64 -8.73
C VAL A 198 -19.33 -7.82 -9.11
N ALA A 199 -19.62 -8.47 -10.25
CA ALA A 199 -20.98 -8.87 -10.62
C ALA A 199 -21.63 -9.80 -9.58
N GLY A 200 -20.83 -10.51 -8.77
CA GLY A 200 -21.32 -11.34 -7.65
C GLY A 200 -21.65 -10.57 -6.36
N THR A 201 -21.52 -9.25 -6.35
CA THR A 201 -21.85 -8.42 -5.18
C THR A 201 -23.34 -8.17 -5.05
N ALA A 202 -23.77 -7.77 -3.85
CA ALA A 202 -25.14 -7.36 -3.58
C ALA A 202 -25.56 -6.08 -4.35
N ASP A 203 -24.59 -5.26 -4.77
CA ASP A 203 -24.82 -4.03 -5.54
C ASP A 203 -23.68 -3.80 -6.56
N PRO A 204 -23.70 -4.50 -7.71
CA PRO A 204 -22.67 -4.35 -8.74
C PRO A 204 -22.61 -2.95 -9.36
N SER A 205 -23.69 -2.17 -9.25
CA SER A 205 -23.78 -0.82 -9.84
C SER A 205 -22.80 0.18 -9.21
N ARG A 206 -22.26 -0.13 -8.02
CA ARG A 206 -21.25 0.70 -7.34
C ARG A 206 -19.88 0.66 -8.00
N PHE A 207 -19.63 -0.31 -8.85
CA PHE A 207 -18.33 -0.51 -9.49
C PHE A 207 -18.36 0.08 -10.90
N THR A 208 -18.03 1.37 -10.99
CA THR A 208 -18.05 2.15 -12.22
C THR A 208 -16.65 2.70 -12.53
N PRO A 209 -16.38 3.19 -13.76
CA PRO A 209 -15.10 3.86 -14.05
C PRO A 209 -14.79 5.02 -13.10
N LEU A 210 -15.82 5.69 -12.58
CA LEU A 210 -15.66 6.79 -11.64
C LEU A 210 -15.19 6.31 -10.27
N THR A 211 -15.74 5.20 -9.76
CA THR A 211 -15.44 4.67 -8.42
C THR A 211 -14.25 3.72 -8.40
N CYS A 212 -14.03 2.99 -9.49
CA CYS A 212 -12.93 2.02 -9.68
C CYS A 212 -11.70 2.67 -10.31
N ARG A 213 -11.24 3.74 -9.67
CA ARG A 213 -10.06 4.51 -10.11
C ARG A 213 -9.05 4.69 -8.99
N ARG A 214 -7.84 5.06 -9.38
CA ARG A 214 -6.78 5.40 -8.46
C ARG A 214 -7.13 6.68 -7.71
N TYR A 215 -7.04 6.61 -6.39
CA TYR A 215 -7.30 7.72 -5.49
C TYR A 215 -6.07 7.94 -4.63
N ASP A 216 -5.29 8.95 -5.00
CA ASP A 216 -4.06 9.34 -4.33
C ASP A 216 -4.31 10.65 -3.55
N PRO A 217 -4.87 10.57 -2.32
CA PRO A 217 -5.20 11.76 -1.56
C PRO A 217 -3.91 12.47 -1.11
N VAL A 218 -3.99 13.80 -1.09
CA VAL A 218 -2.92 14.69 -0.68
C VAL A 218 -3.41 15.61 0.43
N ASN A 219 -2.49 16.02 1.31
CA ASN A 219 -2.82 17.06 2.29
C ASN A 219 -2.88 18.45 1.62
N TYR A 220 -3.13 19.48 2.43
CA TYR A 220 -3.15 20.86 1.96
C TYR A 220 -1.89 21.27 1.18
N ALA A 221 -0.72 20.75 1.57
CA ALA A 221 0.56 21.06 0.95
C ALA A 221 0.89 20.17 -0.27
N GLY A 222 -0.06 19.38 -0.77
CA GLY A 222 0.15 18.49 -1.92
C GLY A 222 0.94 17.22 -1.62
N ARG A 223 1.18 16.90 -0.33
CA ARG A 223 1.92 15.69 0.07
C ARG A 223 0.99 14.50 0.17
N PHE A 224 1.38 13.38 -0.43
CA PHE A 224 0.60 12.15 -0.41
C PHE A 224 0.52 11.52 0.97
N TYR A 225 -0.65 10.97 1.28
CA TYR A 225 -0.85 10.14 2.46
C TYR A 225 -0.29 8.73 2.26
N ARG A 226 0.05 8.07 3.37
CA ARG A 226 0.45 6.65 3.36
C ARG A 226 -0.67 5.76 2.81
N PRO A 227 -0.36 4.64 2.15
CA PRO A 227 -1.36 3.76 1.55
C PRO A 227 -2.52 3.36 2.49
N ALA A 228 -2.22 2.96 3.73
CA ALA A 228 -3.25 2.58 4.69
C ALA A 228 -4.21 3.74 5.06
N VAL A 229 -3.69 4.98 5.09
CA VAL A 229 -4.48 6.19 5.32
C VAL A 229 -5.30 6.52 4.08
N ALA A 230 -4.69 6.41 2.90
CA ALA A 230 -5.33 6.64 1.61
C ALA A 230 -6.52 5.69 1.38
N VAL A 231 -6.44 4.43 1.81
CA VAL A 231 -7.57 3.47 1.74
C VAL A 231 -8.76 3.96 2.59
N ARG A 232 -8.53 4.47 3.80
CA ARG A 232 -9.59 5.07 4.64
C ARG A 232 -10.19 6.33 4.02
N MET A 233 -9.35 7.15 3.40
CA MET A 233 -9.79 8.34 2.70
C MET A 233 -10.59 8.00 1.44
N LYS A 234 -10.21 6.96 0.68
CA LYS A 234 -10.97 6.49 -0.48
C LYS A 234 -12.35 5.98 -0.06
N ALA A 235 -12.44 5.20 1.03
CA ALA A 235 -13.73 4.73 1.56
C ALA A 235 -14.66 5.88 1.95
N PHE A 236 -14.12 6.88 2.62
CA PHE A 236 -14.85 8.10 2.93
C PHE A 236 -15.31 8.82 1.66
N ALA A 237 -14.40 9.00 0.69
CA ALA A 237 -14.69 9.74 -0.52
C ALA A 237 -15.73 9.04 -1.41
N LEU A 238 -15.75 7.71 -1.43
CA LEU A 238 -16.80 6.91 -2.06
C LEU A 238 -18.13 7.06 -1.33
N GLN A 239 -18.13 6.99 0.00
CA GLN A 239 -19.35 7.11 0.81
C GLN A 239 -20.03 8.47 0.64
N TYR A 240 -19.25 9.55 0.59
CA TYR A 240 -19.76 10.92 0.56
C TYR A 240 -19.64 11.59 -0.81
N ASN A 241 -19.41 10.79 -1.87
CA ASN A 241 -19.34 11.23 -3.26
C ASN A 241 -18.37 12.42 -3.53
N CYS A 242 -17.23 12.44 -2.84
CA CYS A 242 -16.19 13.47 -2.99
C CYS A 242 -14.88 12.94 -3.59
N LEU A 243 -14.95 11.82 -4.31
CA LEU A 243 -13.79 11.17 -4.95
C LEU A 243 -13.12 12.02 -6.04
N HIS A 244 -13.83 12.99 -6.60
CA HIS A 244 -13.30 13.95 -7.57
C HIS A 244 -12.26 14.89 -6.95
N GLU A 245 -12.33 15.13 -5.63
CA GLU A 245 -11.39 15.94 -4.89
C GLU A 245 -10.39 15.06 -4.15
N ARG A 246 -9.10 15.35 -4.33
CA ARG A 246 -7.99 14.61 -3.72
C ARG A 246 -7.39 15.32 -2.54
N GLN A 247 -7.68 16.61 -2.38
CA GLN A 247 -7.11 17.42 -1.33
C GLN A 247 -7.90 17.26 -0.03
N TRP A 248 -7.16 16.98 1.04
CA TRP A 248 -7.65 16.85 2.40
C TRP A 248 -7.02 17.92 3.26
N ILE A 249 -7.83 18.46 4.16
CA ILE A 249 -7.41 19.49 5.11
C ILE A 249 -7.84 19.09 6.50
N THR A 250 -7.13 19.62 7.49
CA THR A 250 -7.54 19.44 8.87
C THR A 250 -8.75 20.29 9.22
N GLN A 251 -9.52 19.88 10.22
CA GLN A 251 -10.67 20.64 10.70
C GLN A 251 -10.27 22.07 11.11
N ARG A 252 -9.18 22.23 11.87
CA ARG A 252 -8.72 23.56 12.31
C ARG A 252 -8.38 24.44 11.11
N ARG A 253 -7.69 23.88 10.10
CA ARG A 253 -7.38 24.59 8.86
C ARG A 253 -8.64 24.98 8.09
N ALA A 254 -9.62 24.08 7.99
CA ALA A 254 -10.91 24.37 7.36
C ALA A 254 -11.60 25.58 8.02
N MET A 255 -11.65 25.62 9.36
CA MET A 255 -12.18 26.78 10.09
C MET A 255 -11.38 28.06 9.83
N GLY A 256 -10.05 27.97 9.82
CA GLY A 256 -9.16 29.09 9.53
C GLY A 256 -9.35 29.67 8.12
N LEU A 257 -9.77 28.84 7.16
CA LEU A 257 -10.09 29.23 5.79
C LEU A 257 -11.56 29.68 5.61
N GLY A 258 -12.37 29.69 6.68
CA GLY A 258 -13.80 30.01 6.59
C GLY A 258 -14.65 28.94 5.91
N LEU A 259 -14.17 27.70 5.88
CA LEU A 259 -14.90 26.55 5.34
C LEU A 259 -15.80 25.92 6.42
N SER A 260 -17.00 25.55 6.02
CA SER A 260 -17.94 24.78 6.82
C SER A 260 -18.07 23.36 6.32
N ILE A 261 -18.13 22.45 7.28
CA ILE A 261 -18.38 21.03 7.04
C ILE A 261 -19.89 20.86 6.87
N LEU A 262 -20.29 20.06 5.88
CA LEU A 262 -21.71 19.74 5.68
C LEU A 262 -22.27 18.98 6.89
N PRO A 263 -23.45 19.32 7.43
CA PRO A 263 -23.96 18.75 8.69
C PRO A 263 -24.04 17.23 8.76
N HIS A 264 -24.22 16.56 7.62
CA HIS A 264 -24.38 15.10 7.53
C HIS A 264 -23.07 14.35 7.21
N ILE A 265 -21.96 15.07 7.10
CA ILE A 265 -20.66 14.48 6.76
C ILE A 265 -19.77 14.56 8.01
N PRO A 266 -19.42 13.42 8.63
CA PRO A 266 -18.51 13.38 9.76
C PRO A 266 -17.08 13.70 9.32
N LEU A 267 -16.25 14.06 10.27
CA LEU A 267 -14.82 14.17 10.07
C LEU A 267 -14.16 12.79 10.08
N LEU A 268 -13.13 12.59 9.26
CA LEU A 268 -12.33 11.38 9.31
C LEU A 268 -11.31 11.50 10.46
N ALA A 269 -11.54 10.74 11.53
CA ALA A 269 -10.71 10.77 12.73
C ALA A 269 -9.57 9.74 12.71
N PHE A 270 -8.37 10.18 13.12
CA PHE A 270 -7.20 9.35 13.36
C PHE A 270 -6.73 9.53 14.80
N SER A 271 -6.80 8.46 15.59
CA SER A 271 -6.28 8.42 16.96
C SER A 271 -4.77 8.17 16.91
N LEU A 272 -4.00 9.25 17.03
CA LEU A 272 -2.56 9.22 17.29
C LEU A 272 -2.33 9.56 18.77
N ASP A 273 -1.23 10.23 19.12
CA ASP A 273 -1.03 10.77 20.48
C ASP A 273 -2.09 11.84 20.81
N MET A 274 -2.57 12.55 19.78
CA MET A 274 -3.75 13.42 19.84
C MET A 274 -4.68 13.11 18.67
N PRO A 275 -6.01 13.30 18.81
CA PRO A 275 -6.94 13.05 17.73
C PRO A 275 -6.73 14.06 16.59
N LEU A 276 -6.52 13.55 15.38
CA LEU A 276 -6.47 14.34 14.15
C LEU A 276 -7.75 14.15 13.35
N PHE A 277 -8.41 15.25 13.01
CA PHE A 277 -9.64 15.24 12.22
C PHE A 277 -9.39 15.83 10.84
N LEU A 278 -9.62 15.03 9.81
CA LEU A 278 -9.44 15.40 8.41
C LEU A 278 -10.79 15.46 7.69
N ILE A 279 -10.90 16.35 6.72
CA ILE A 279 -12.04 16.46 5.80
C ILE A 279 -11.54 16.64 4.38
N ASN A 280 -12.23 16.01 3.44
CA ASN A 280 -12.02 16.23 2.02
C ASN A 280 -12.58 17.62 1.65
N ILE A 281 -11.84 18.42 0.87
CA ILE A 281 -12.29 19.78 0.52
C ILE A 281 -13.63 19.76 -0.22
N GLY A 282 -13.89 18.76 -1.07
CA GLY A 282 -15.16 18.59 -1.78
C GLY A 282 -16.35 18.29 -0.87
N ALA A 283 -16.10 17.97 0.40
CA ALA A 283 -17.12 17.84 1.45
C ALA A 283 -17.28 19.11 2.31
N THR A 284 -16.73 20.24 1.86
CA THR A 284 -16.85 21.54 2.53
C THR A 284 -17.53 22.56 1.62
N HIS A 285 -18.09 23.61 2.23
CA HIS A 285 -18.59 24.78 1.51
C HIS A 285 -18.06 26.05 2.18
N ARG A 286 -17.94 27.13 1.40
CA ARG A 286 -17.49 28.42 1.94
C ARG A 286 -18.62 29.06 2.75
N ARG A 287 -18.33 29.55 3.96
CA ARG A 287 -19.24 30.49 4.64
C ARG A 287 -19.23 31.79 3.85
N SER A 288 -20.39 32.43 3.71
CA SER A 288 -20.53 33.74 3.05
C SER A 288 -19.65 34.83 3.67
N ALA A 289 -19.16 34.64 4.90
CA ALA A 289 -18.15 35.48 5.53
C ALA A 289 -17.05 34.60 6.15
N PRO A 290 -15.75 34.84 5.85
CA PRO A 290 -14.68 34.28 6.67
C PRO A 290 -14.86 34.78 8.10
N ALA A 291 -14.79 33.88 9.08
CA ALA A 291 -14.84 34.28 10.48
C ALA A 291 -13.72 35.30 10.72
N PRO A 292 -14.02 36.52 11.21
CA PRO A 292 -12.97 37.47 11.56
C PRO A 292 -12.12 36.81 12.63
N ARG A 293 -10.84 36.55 12.30
CA ARG A 293 -9.84 36.33 13.34
C ARG A 293 -9.85 37.64 14.13
N VAL A 294 -10.37 37.63 15.35
CA VAL A 294 -9.97 38.63 16.33
C VAL A 294 -8.48 38.41 16.47
N SER A 295 -7.69 39.25 15.82
CA SER A 295 -6.25 39.30 16.05
C SER A 295 -6.09 39.47 17.55
N PRO A 296 -5.42 38.55 18.28
CA PRO A 296 -5.01 38.90 19.63
C PRO A 296 -4.22 40.21 19.54
N ALA A 297 -4.45 41.11 20.49
CA ALA A 297 -3.74 42.39 20.54
C ALA A 297 -2.23 42.10 20.63
N ILE A 298 -1.54 42.12 19.50
CA ILE A 298 -0.10 41.93 19.43
C ILE A 298 0.49 43.33 19.46
N ALA A 299 1.22 43.62 20.55
CA ALA A 299 2.07 44.79 20.66
C ALA A 299 3.02 44.85 19.45
N ALA A 300 3.24 46.06 18.92
CA ALA A 300 3.77 46.36 17.60
C ALA A 300 5.18 45.85 17.25
N ASP A 301 5.81 45.03 18.10
CA ASP A 301 7.21 44.60 17.93
C ASP A 301 7.39 43.11 17.59
N CYS A 302 6.33 42.37 17.30
CA CYS A 302 6.46 40.99 16.85
C CYS A 302 6.49 40.90 15.31
N ILE A 303 7.70 40.75 14.79
CA ILE A 303 8.00 40.32 13.41
C ILE A 303 7.18 39.06 13.11
N VAL A 304 6.16 39.20 12.27
CA VAL A 304 5.33 38.08 11.80
C VAL A 304 6.16 37.29 10.79
N THR A 305 6.95 36.34 11.27
CA THR A 305 7.36 35.20 10.44
C THR A 305 6.09 34.45 10.09
N SER A 306 5.68 34.51 8.82
CA SER A 306 4.48 33.88 8.25
C SER A 306 4.60 32.35 8.17
N GLU A 307 4.99 31.71 9.27
CA GLU A 307 4.72 30.30 9.51
C GLU A 307 3.79 30.24 10.73
N ASP A 308 2.52 29.92 10.50
CA ASP A 308 1.47 29.78 11.51
C ASP A 308 1.98 29.03 12.77
N VAL A 309 2.37 29.79 13.79
CA VAL A 309 2.89 29.29 15.08
C VAL A 309 1.85 28.40 15.80
N LEU A 310 0.57 28.54 15.45
CA LEU A 310 -0.54 27.78 16.03
C LEU A 310 -0.76 26.39 15.39
N GLU A 311 -0.01 26.02 14.34
CA GLU A 311 -0.19 24.75 13.62
C GLU A 311 0.83 23.66 13.99
N ALA A 312 1.82 23.93 14.84
CA ALA A 312 2.93 23.02 15.11
C ALA A 312 2.53 21.60 15.53
N PRO A 313 1.67 21.38 16.56
CA PRO A 313 1.35 20.02 17.01
C PRO A 313 0.49 19.24 16.00
N GLU A 314 -0.41 19.93 15.31
CA GLU A 314 -1.31 19.32 14.34
C GLU A 314 -0.58 18.96 13.05
N ARG A 315 0.27 19.85 12.53
CA ARG A 315 1.19 19.56 11.41
C ARG A 315 2.10 18.39 11.77
N GLN A 316 2.60 18.33 13.00
CA GLN A 316 3.45 17.23 13.45
C GLN A 316 2.67 15.90 13.50
N CYS A 317 1.41 15.91 13.94
CA CYS A 317 0.54 14.73 13.91
C CYS A 317 0.23 14.29 12.47
N GLU A 318 -0.16 15.22 11.59
CA GLU A 318 -0.47 14.92 10.18
C GLU A 318 0.75 14.34 9.46
N ARG A 319 1.97 14.85 9.71
CA ARG A 319 3.22 14.31 9.15
C ARG A 319 3.39 12.81 9.37
N ARG A 320 2.85 12.24 10.45
CA ARG A 320 2.88 10.79 10.71
C ARG A 320 1.97 9.98 9.79
N LEU A 321 1.00 10.62 9.16
CA LEU A 321 0.09 10.01 8.19
C LEU A 321 0.58 10.14 6.74
N LEU A 322 1.58 10.99 6.49
CA LEU A 322 2.13 11.26 5.17
C LEU A 322 3.20 10.25 4.77
N LEU A 323 3.37 10.09 3.46
CA LEU A 323 4.59 9.50 2.93
C LEU A 323 5.80 10.37 3.34
N PRO A 324 6.93 9.76 3.71
CA PRO A 324 8.18 10.50 3.87
C PRO A 324 8.50 11.26 2.58
N SER A 325 9.06 12.46 2.70
CA SER A 325 9.63 13.14 1.53
C SER A 325 10.70 12.23 0.92
N LEU A 326 10.61 12.00 -0.39
CA LEU A 326 11.70 11.40 -1.15
C LEU A 326 12.87 12.39 -1.05
N SER A 327 13.90 12.02 -0.30
CA SER A 327 15.17 12.75 -0.21
C SER A 327 15.98 12.57 -1.49
#